data_AF-A0A5B7IGQ3-F1
#
_entry.id   AF-A0A5B7IGQ3-F1
#
_cell.length_a   1.000
_cell.length_b   1.000
_cell.length_c   1.000
_cell.angle_alpha   90.00
_cell.angle_beta   90.00
_cell.angle_gamma   90.00
#
_symmetry.space_group_name_H-M   'P 1'
#
loop_
_entity.id
_entity.type
_entity.pdbx_description
1 polymer ?
#
loop_
_entity_poly.entity_id
_entity_poly.type
_entity_poly.pdbx_seq_one_letter_code
_entity_poly.pdbx_strand_id
1 'polypeptide(L)'
;MNVDELLVGHRWDRLYNVIHNDLWNKSAHDLTVTYLASATQHGDRLPARPDVKEGVYVTYGSSMPFSAALLELEKEVKPLWDHHPCPSYFKKASYERFFRQHNFAVDWCSFRLNNNSVHSERMRQNMIVEDKDLRSPVISALENEGRVHLMRRDEVSVHERLTCRVGSLPEATFLIFS
;
A
#
# COMPACT_ATOMS: atom_id res chain seq x y z
N MET A 1 2.45 -4.28 14.14
CA MET A 1 1.09 -4.26 13.62
C MET A 1 0.80 -5.48 12.75
N ASN A 2 -0.44 -5.97 12.73
CA ASN A 2 -0.99 -6.87 11.71
C ASN A 2 -2.14 -6.18 10.95
N VAL A 3 -2.71 -6.83 9.95
CA VAL A 3 -3.79 -6.26 9.10
C VAL A 3 -4.99 -5.83 9.94
N ASP A 4 -5.47 -6.69 10.84
CA ASP A 4 -6.64 -6.41 11.67
C ASP A 4 -6.42 -5.19 12.57
N GLU A 5 -5.25 -5.09 13.20
CA GLU A 5 -4.88 -3.94 14.04
C GLU A 5 -4.79 -2.64 13.24
N LEU A 6 -4.44 -2.68 11.95
CA LEU A 6 -4.40 -1.49 11.10
C LEU A 6 -5.83 -1.02 10.75
N LEU A 7 -6.73 -1.96 10.48
CA LEU A 7 -8.10 -1.70 10.05
C LEU A 7 -9.03 -1.30 11.20
N VAL A 8 -8.70 -1.67 12.44
CA VAL A 8 -9.53 -1.35 13.61
C VAL A 8 -9.27 0.08 14.12
N GLY A 9 -10.38 0.80 14.38
CA GLY A 9 -10.37 2.14 14.97
C GLY A 9 -9.79 3.21 14.05
N HIS A 10 -9.20 4.26 14.63
CA HIS A 10 -8.68 5.42 13.88
C HIS A 10 -7.29 5.21 13.28
N ARG A 11 -6.72 4.00 13.30
CA ARG A 11 -5.37 3.74 12.75
C ARG A 11 -5.38 3.89 11.24
N TRP A 12 -6.36 3.30 10.58
CA TRP A 12 -6.59 3.47 9.15
C TRP A 12 -6.69 4.93 8.75
N ASP A 13 -7.56 5.70 9.41
CA ASP A 13 -7.76 7.12 9.12
C ASP A 13 -6.48 7.92 9.29
N ARG A 14 -5.66 7.63 10.31
CA ARG A 14 -4.36 8.28 10.51
C ARG A 14 -3.39 7.96 9.39
N LEU A 15 -3.30 6.70 8.95
CA LEU A 15 -2.43 6.31 7.85
C LEU A 15 -2.89 6.98 6.55
N TYR A 16 -4.18 6.91 6.26
CA TYR A 16 -4.80 7.60 5.12
C TYR A 16 -4.46 9.09 5.15
N ASN A 17 -4.59 9.76 6.30
CA ASN A 17 -4.29 11.18 6.44
C ASN A 17 -2.82 11.53 6.17
N VAL A 18 -1.86 10.67 6.54
CA VAL A 18 -0.44 10.89 6.21
C VAL A 18 -0.25 10.82 4.69
N ILE A 19 -0.80 9.80 4.03
CA ILE A 19 -0.68 9.66 2.58
C ILE A 19 -1.38 10.82 1.88
N HIS A 20 -2.60 11.14 2.30
CA HIS A 20 -3.42 12.18 1.73
C HIS A 20 -2.83 13.58 1.94
N ASN A 21 -2.60 14.00 3.18
CA ASN A 21 -2.25 15.40 3.48
C ASN A 21 -0.78 15.70 3.18
N ASP A 22 0.13 14.77 3.49
CA ASP A 22 1.57 15.06 3.50
C ASP A 22 2.30 14.55 2.26
N LEU A 23 1.84 13.44 1.68
CA LEU A 23 2.52 12.79 0.55
C LEU A 23 1.83 13.03 -0.77
N TRP A 24 0.50 12.89 -0.88
CA TRP A 24 -0.21 12.82 -2.16
C TRP A 24 -1.46 13.71 -2.19
N ASN A 25 -1.36 14.95 -1.70
CA ASN A 25 -2.48 15.89 -1.57
C ASN A 25 -3.44 16.01 -2.77
N LYS A 26 -2.95 15.88 -4.00
CA LYS A 26 -3.78 15.96 -5.20
C LYS A 26 -4.71 14.77 -5.39
N SER A 27 -4.42 13.61 -4.81
CA SER A 27 -5.26 12.40 -4.87
C SER A 27 -6.48 12.43 -3.94
N ALA A 28 -6.76 13.56 -3.29
CA ALA A 28 -7.83 13.70 -2.28
C ALA A 28 -9.17 13.10 -2.65
N HIS A 29 -9.54 13.19 -3.93
CA HIS A 29 -10.86 12.84 -4.41
C HIS A 29 -10.98 11.37 -4.83
N ASP A 30 -9.87 10.64 -4.97
CA ASP A 30 -9.85 9.30 -5.55
C ASP A 30 -8.75 8.37 -5.01
N LEU A 31 -8.08 8.75 -3.91
CA LEU A 31 -7.08 7.92 -3.24
C LEU A 31 -7.76 6.66 -2.70
N THR A 32 -7.40 5.51 -3.24
CA THR A 32 -7.96 4.21 -2.87
C THR A 32 -6.87 3.21 -2.54
N VAL A 33 -7.19 2.21 -1.73
CA VAL A 33 -6.26 1.10 -1.45
C VAL A 33 -6.47 0.01 -2.49
N THR A 34 -5.40 -0.29 -3.23
CA THR A 34 -5.42 -1.27 -4.31
C THR A 34 -4.77 -2.60 -3.94
N TYR A 35 -4.05 -2.64 -2.80
CA TYR A 35 -3.49 -3.85 -2.21
C TYR A 35 -3.26 -3.70 -0.71
N LEU A 36 -3.53 -4.76 0.05
CA LEU A 36 -3.34 -4.83 1.50
C LEU A 36 -3.03 -6.28 1.89
N ALA A 37 -1.88 -6.52 2.52
CA ALA A 37 -1.48 -7.87 2.96
C ALA A 37 -0.54 -7.81 4.16
N SER A 38 -0.43 -8.91 4.90
CA SER A 38 0.65 -9.04 5.88
C SER A 38 2.01 -9.16 5.17
N ALA A 39 3.08 -8.76 5.85
CA ALA A 39 4.44 -8.93 5.35
C ALA A 39 4.75 -10.40 5.01
N THR A 40 4.27 -11.32 5.85
CA THR A 40 4.46 -12.76 5.67
C THR A 40 3.76 -13.32 4.43
N GLN A 41 2.55 -12.84 4.12
CA GLN A 41 1.85 -13.18 2.89
C GLN A 41 2.58 -12.65 1.65
N HIS A 42 3.36 -11.58 1.79
CA HIS A 42 4.18 -11.00 0.73
C HIS A 42 5.54 -11.70 0.56
N GLY A 43 5.82 -12.74 1.36
CA GLY A 43 7.06 -13.53 1.28
C GLY A 43 8.15 -13.10 2.28
N ASP A 44 7.86 -12.16 3.17
CA ASP A 44 8.80 -11.79 4.23
C ASP A 44 8.88 -12.86 5.32
N ARG A 45 10.01 -12.85 6.04
CA ARG A 45 10.22 -13.77 7.15
C ARG A 45 9.37 -13.37 8.34
N LEU A 46 8.77 -14.37 8.99
CA LEU A 46 8.15 -14.19 10.30
C LEU A 46 9.17 -13.61 11.30
N PRO A 47 8.75 -12.65 12.14
CA PRO A 47 9.59 -12.18 13.24
C PRO A 47 10.02 -13.36 14.12
N ALA A 48 11.30 -13.38 14.51
CA ALA A 48 11.86 -14.45 15.33
C ALA A 48 11.21 -14.54 16.73
N ARG A 49 10.56 -13.46 17.18
CA ARG A 49 9.84 -13.43 18.44
C ARG A 49 8.34 -13.20 18.19
N PRO A 50 7.45 -13.95 18.86
CA PRO A 50 6.00 -13.86 18.63
C PRO A 50 5.35 -12.57 19.15
N ASP A 51 6.03 -11.81 20.02
CA ASP A 51 5.60 -10.49 20.47
C ASP A 51 5.86 -9.39 19.43
N VAL A 52 6.79 -9.63 18.49
CA VAL A 52 7.07 -8.73 17.39
C VAL A 52 6.10 -9.03 16.25
N LYS A 53 5.44 -7.97 15.79
CA LYS A 53 4.43 -8.06 14.75
C LYS A 53 5.08 -7.99 13.37
N GLU A 54 4.48 -8.69 12.42
CA GLU A 54 4.98 -8.87 11.05
C GLU A 54 5.01 -7.60 10.19
N GLY A 55 4.11 -6.64 10.41
CA GLY A 55 3.97 -5.48 9.52
C GLY A 55 2.98 -5.74 8.38
N VAL A 56 2.58 -4.66 7.72
CA VAL A 56 1.50 -4.66 6.73
C VAL A 56 1.94 -3.91 5.48
N TYR A 57 1.88 -4.58 4.33
CA TYR A 57 1.98 -3.93 3.03
C TYR A 57 0.67 -3.24 2.69
N VAL A 58 0.75 -1.97 2.32
CA VAL A 58 -0.40 -1.16 1.85
C VAL A 58 0.00 -0.48 0.56
N THR A 59 -0.82 -0.64 -0.48
CA THR A 59 -0.66 0.08 -1.76
C THR A 59 -1.84 1.01 -1.96
N TYR A 60 -1.51 2.27 -2.21
CA TYR A 60 -2.49 3.30 -2.57
C TYR A 60 -2.41 3.61 -4.06
N GLY A 61 -3.56 3.71 -4.72
CA GLY A 61 -3.69 4.13 -6.11
C GLY A 61 -4.55 5.38 -6.25
N SER A 62 -4.29 6.16 -7.29
CA SER A 62 -5.07 7.34 -7.67
C SER A 62 -4.91 7.61 -9.16
N SER A 63 -5.88 8.26 -9.79
CA SER A 63 -5.77 8.77 -11.16
C SER A 63 -4.87 10.00 -11.27
N MET A 64 -4.53 10.60 -10.13
CA MET A 64 -3.66 11.77 -10.06
C MET A 64 -2.20 11.35 -10.21
N PRO A 65 -1.35 12.17 -10.86
CA PRO A 65 0.08 11.90 -10.92
C PRO A 65 0.70 11.94 -9.52
N PHE A 66 1.81 11.22 -9.34
CA PHE A 66 2.59 11.30 -8.11
C PHE A 66 2.99 12.75 -7.81
N SER A 67 2.91 13.11 -6.54
CA SER A 67 3.37 14.41 -6.06
C SER A 67 4.90 14.52 -6.15
N ALA A 68 5.42 15.74 -6.05
CA ALA A 68 6.85 15.97 -5.88
C ALA A 68 7.38 15.25 -4.62
N ALA A 69 6.59 15.23 -3.54
CA ALA A 69 6.95 14.57 -2.29
C ALA A 69 7.22 13.07 -2.47
N LEU A 70 6.31 12.35 -3.16
CA LEU A 70 6.48 10.93 -3.43
C LEU A 70 7.68 10.66 -4.35
N LEU A 71 7.86 11.47 -5.39
CA LEU A 71 8.98 11.32 -6.34
C LEU A 71 10.34 11.61 -5.70
N GLU A 72 10.41 12.60 -4.80
CA GLU A 72 11.61 12.91 -4.02
C GLU A 72 11.91 11.82 -3.00
N LEU A 73 10.88 11.34 -2.30
CA LEU A 73 11.00 10.22 -1.37
C LEU A 73 11.53 8.97 -2.08
N GLU A 74 11.00 8.63 -3.27
CA GLU A 74 11.50 7.49 -4.04
C GLU A 74 12.98 7.65 -4.38
N LYS A 75 13.39 8.83 -4.88
CA LYS A 75 14.80 9.11 -5.17
C LYS A 75 15.69 9.00 -3.94
N GLU A 76 15.20 9.44 -2.79
CA GLU A 76 15.93 9.37 -1.51
C GLU A 76 16.15 7.91 -1.08
N VAL A 77 15.13 7.06 -1.19
CA VAL A 77 15.19 5.68 -0.70
C VAL A 77 15.69 4.68 -1.74
N LYS A 78 15.74 5.05 -3.02
CA LYS A 78 16.19 4.16 -4.12
C LYS A 78 17.54 3.49 -3.86
N PRO A 79 18.57 4.15 -3.29
CA PRO A 79 19.82 3.49 -2.94
C PRO A 79 19.67 2.36 -1.90
N LEU A 80 18.58 2.31 -1.15
CA LEU A 80 18.31 1.30 -0.12
C LEU A 80 17.80 -0.02 -0.69
N TRP A 81 17.29 -0.01 -1.92
CA TRP A 81 16.59 -1.17 -2.49
C TRP A 81 17.48 -2.38 -2.70
N ASP A 82 18.79 -2.16 -2.87
CA ASP A 82 19.77 -3.23 -3.05
C ASP A 82 20.32 -3.76 -1.70
N HIS A 83 19.99 -3.11 -0.58
CA HIS A 83 20.48 -3.50 0.73
C HIS A 83 19.57 -4.53 1.41
N HIS A 84 20.02 -5.78 1.43
CA HIS A 84 19.38 -6.86 2.16
C HIS A 84 20.38 -7.46 3.17
N PRO A 85 20.13 -7.37 4.49
CA PRO A 85 18.94 -6.82 5.14
C PRO A 85 18.85 -5.28 5.06
N CYS A 86 17.63 -4.74 5.18
CA CYS A 86 17.42 -3.30 5.23
C CYS A 86 18.23 -2.70 6.42
N PRO A 87 19.03 -1.65 6.21
CA PRO A 87 19.87 -1.12 7.27
C PRO A 87 19.02 -0.52 8.40
N SER A 88 19.16 -1.06 9.62
CA SER A 88 18.41 -0.58 10.81
C SER A 88 18.67 0.89 11.17
N TYR A 89 19.78 1.48 10.69
CA TYR A 89 20.23 2.84 11.04
C TYR A 89 20.45 3.72 9.80
N PHE A 90 19.68 3.52 8.72
CA PHE A 90 19.72 4.50 7.64
C PHE A 90 19.11 5.83 8.08
N LYS A 91 19.63 6.92 7.53
CA LYS A 91 19.09 8.27 7.70
C LYS A 91 17.56 8.20 7.52
N LYS A 92 16.81 8.58 8.55
CA LYS A 92 15.35 8.62 8.50
C LYS A 92 14.94 9.38 7.25
N ALA A 93 14.17 8.74 6.38
CA ALA A 93 13.71 9.36 5.15
C ALA A 93 13.02 10.70 5.47
N SER A 94 13.07 11.67 4.56
CA SER A 94 12.55 13.03 4.81
C SER A 94 11.11 13.05 5.33
N TYR A 95 10.31 12.04 4.96
CA TYR A 95 8.90 11.92 5.33
C TYR A 95 8.63 10.99 6.52
N GLU A 96 9.64 10.35 7.11
CA GLU A 96 9.52 9.50 8.32
C GLU A 96 8.83 10.21 9.48
N ARG A 97 9.07 11.52 9.63
CA ARG A 97 8.48 12.31 10.70
C ARG A 97 6.94 12.29 10.70
N PHE A 98 6.31 12.27 9.52
CA PHE A 98 4.86 12.30 9.39
C PHE A 98 4.26 10.97 9.85
N PHE A 99 4.85 9.84 9.43
CA PHE A 99 4.44 8.52 9.92
C PHE A 99 4.65 8.38 11.43
N ARG A 100 5.80 8.82 11.96
CA ARG A 100 6.11 8.72 13.39
C ARG A 100 5.17 9.57 14.26
N GLN A 101 4.76 10.75 13.81
CA GLN A 101 3.76 11.57 14.51
C GLN A 101 2.42 10.84 14.68
N HIS A 102 2.10 9.91 13.79
CA HIS A 102 0.90 9.09 13.83
C HIS A 102 1.11 7.69 14.43
N ASN A 103 2.28 7.45 15.06
CA ASN A 103 2.72 6.17 15.63
C ASN A 103 2.84 5.04 14.60
N PHE A 104 3.35 5.37 13.41
CA PHE A 104 3.75 4.41 12.40
C PHE A 104 5.26 4.43 12.19
N ALA A 105 5.80 3.26 11.87
CA ALA A 105 7.14 3.10 11.33
C ALA A 105 7.02 2.55 9.90
N VAL A 106 7.90 2.97 9.01
CA VAL A 106 7.90 2.51 7.62
C VAL A 106 9.23 1.86 7.30
N ASP A 107 9.18 0.73 6.60
CA ASP A 107 10.36 0.19 5.96
C ASP A 107 10.57 0.85 4.59
N TRP A 108 11.53 1.78 4.58
CA TRP A 108 11.91 2.53 3.39
C TRP A 108 12.61 1.70 2.32
N CYS A 109 13.21 0.55 2.67
CA CYS A 109 13.78 -0.38 1.69
C CYS A 109 12.70 -1.04 0.84
N SER A 110 11.46 -1.10 1.37
CA SER A 110 10.29 -1.69 0.71
C SER A 110 9.40 -0.68 -0.04
N PHE A 111 9.61 0.62 0.14
CA PHE A 111 8.81 1.65 -0.54
C PHE A 111 9.05 1.68 -2.06
N ARG A 112 7.98 1.66 -2.87
CA ARG A 112 8.04 1.70 -4.35
C ARG A 112 6.93 2.55 -4.94
N LEU A 113 7.22 3.27 -6.03
CA LEU A 113 6.21 3.85 -6.91
C LEU A 113 6.10 3.03 -8.20
N ASN A 114 4.87 2.69 -8.57
CA ASN A 114 4.56 1.90 -9.74
C ASN A 114 3.71 2.72 -10.71
N ASN A 115 4.27 3.04 -11.88
CA ASN A 115 3.56 3.71 -12.97
C ASN A 115 2.93 2.73 -13.99
N ASN A 116 3.27 1.44 -13.92
CA ASN A 116 2.97 0.46 -14.98
C ASN A 116 2.29 -0.82 -14.46
N SER A 117 1.38 -1.36 -15.28
CA SER A 117 0.49 -2.49 -14.97
C SER A 117 1.22 -3.80 -14.67
N VAL A 118 2.42 -3.99 -15.20
CA VAL A 118 3.14 -5.28 -15.15
C VAL A 118 3.66 -5.61 -13.74
N HIS A 119 4.05 -4.61 -12.94
CA HIS A 119 4.54 -4.88 -11.59
C HIS A 119 3.40 -5.10 -10.59
N SER A 120 2.32 -4.33 -10.73
CA SER A 120 1.11 -4.51 -9.95
C SER A 120 0.38 -5.80 -10.28
N GLU A 121 0.41 -6.24 -11.55
CA GLU A 121 -0.02 -7.59 -11.96
C GLU A 121 0.85 -8.67 -11.32
N ARG A 122 2.19 -8.59 -11.39
CA ARG A 122 3.06 -9.58 -10.73
C ARG A 122 2.86 -9.68 -9.22
N MET A 123 2.67 -8.55 -8.53
CA MET A 123 2.33 -8.56 -7.10
C MET A 123 0.94 -9.17 -6.85
N ARG A 124 -0.05 -8.90 -7.72
CA ARG A 124 -1.38 -9.55 -7.68
C ARG A 124 -1.31 -11.05 -8.00
N GLN A 125 -0.45 -11.48 -8.93
CA GLN A 125 -0.32 -12.88 -9.37
C GLN A 125 0.32 -13.78 -8.30
N ASN A 126 1.23 -13.24 -7.48
CA ASN A 126 1.77 -13.99 -6.33
C ASN A 126 0.71 -14.31 -5.26
N MET A 127 -0.50 -13.72 -5.36
CA MET A 127 -1.64 -14.02 -4.50
C MET A 127 -2.66 -14.99 -5.15
N ILE A 128 -2.48 -15.38 -6.42
CA ILE A 128 -3.41 -16.26 -7.16
C ILE A 128 -2.93 -17.74 -7.17
N VAL A 129 -1.91 -18.07 -6.38
CA VAL A 129 -1.41 -19.46 -6.19
C VAL A 129 -1.30 -19.65 -4.68
N GLU A 130 -2.17 -20.32 -3.91
CA GLU A 130 -3.28 -21.25 -4.14
C GLU A 130 -4.39 -20.91 -3.11
N ASP A 131 -5.61 -20.61 -3.55
CA ASP A 131 -6.89 -21.18 -3.06
C ASP A 131 -8.04 -20.37 -3.70
N LYS A 132 -8.93 -21.06 -4.44
CA LYS A 132 -9.90 -20.42 -5.33
C LYS A 132 -11.20 -19.98 -4.67
N ASP A 133 -11.35 -20.08 -3.35
CA ASP A 133 -12.67 -19.90 -2.72
C ASP A 133 -12.74 -19.03 -1.46
N LEU A 134 -11.73 -18.20 -1.14
CA LEU A 134 -11.87 -17.24 -0.04
C LEU A 134 -11.65 -15.80 -0.48
N ARG A 135 -12.74 -15.17 -0.96
CA ARG A 135 -12.87 -13.71 -0.91
C ARG A 135 -12.60 -13.31 0.54
N SER A 136 -11.53 -12.55 0.80
CA SER A 136 -11.11 -12.22 2.16
C SER A 136 -12.32 -11.69 2.97
N PRO A 137 -12.66 -12.29 4.12
CA PRO A 137 -13.77 -11.84 4.97
C PRO A 137 -13.64 -10.36 5.32
N VAL A 138 -12.40 -9.88 5.42
CA VAL A 138 -12.04 -8.50 5.71
C VAL A 138 -12.41 -7.56 4.56
N ILE A 139 -12.07 -7.93 3.32
CA ILE A 139 -12.46 -7.17 2.12
C ILE A 139 -13.98 -7.09 2.00
N SER A 140 -14.66 -8.21 2.28
CA SER A 140 -16.13 -8.29 2.24
C SER A 140 -16.78 -7.46 3.35
N ALA A 141 -16.18 -7.41 4.54
CA ALA A 141 -16.65 -6.55 5.63
C ALA A 141 -16.45 -5.06 5.32
N LEU A 142 -15.31 -4.69 4.72
CA LEU A 142 -15.03 -3.31 4.32
C LEU A 142 -15.97 -2.80 3.21
N GLU A 143 -16.35 -3.67 2.27
CA GLU A 143 -17.37 -3.37 1.25
C GLU A 143 -18.76 -3.18 1.87
N ASN A 144 -19.15 -4.05 2.81
CA ASN A 144 -20.46 -3.99 3.47
C ASN A 144 -20.60 -2.77 4.39
N GLU A 145 -19.50 -2.29 4.97
CA GLU A 145 -19.46 -1.05 5.76
C GLU A 145 -19.37 0.23 4.90
N GLY A 146 -19.30 0.11 3.57
CA GLY A 146 -19.12 1.23 2.65
C GLY A 146 -17.77 1.93 2.78
N ARG A 147 -16.79 1.29 3.42
CA ARG A 147 -15.45 1.84 3.68
C ARG A 147 -14.50 1.64 2.51
N VAL A 148 -14.76 0.63 1.68
CA VAL A 148 -13.99 0.33 0.46
C VAL A 148 -14.98 -0.12 -0.62
N HIS A 149 -14.78 0.30 -1.88
CA HIS A 149 -15.54 -0.23 -3.00
C HIS A 149 -14.58 -0.80 -4.04
N LEU A 150 -14.44 -2.13 -4.08
CA LEU A 150 -13.66 -2.81 -5.10
C LEU A 150 -14.60 -3.17 -6.25
N MET A 151 -14.48 -2.44 -7.36
CA MET A 151 -15.23 -2.72 -8.58
C MET A 151 -15.02 -4.17 -9.03
N ARG A 152 -16.11 -4.93 -9.19
CA ARG A 152 -16.03 -6.24 -9.84
C ARG A 152 -15.69 -6.05 -11.31
N ARG A 153 -14.84 -6.93 -11.82
CA ARG A 153 -14.40 -6.94 -13.23
C ARG A 153 -15.57 -6.94 -14.23
N ASP A 154 -16.72 -7.46 -13.81
CA ASP A 154 -17.92 -7.64 -14.63
C ASP A 154 -18.91 -6.46 -14.57
N GLU A 155 -18.73 -5.51 -13.64
CA GLU A 155 -19.61 -4.35 -13.47
C GLU A 155 -19.09 -3.10 -14.21
N VAL A 156 -17.93 -3.19 -14.87
CA VAL A 156 -17.37 -2.09 -15.68
C VAL A 156 -18.17 -1.95 -16.97
N SER A 157 -18.94 -0.85 -17.06
CA SER A 157 -19.78 -0.50 -18.20
C SER A 157 -18.96 -0.46 -19.51
N VAL A 158 -19.56 -0.94 -20.60
CA VAL A 158 -18.94 -0.93 -21.94
C VAL A 158 -18.57 0.49 -22.40
N HIS A 159 -19.21 1.52 -21.85
CA HIS A 159 -18.87 2.92 -22.12
C HIS A 159 -17.60 3.40 -21.40
N GLU A 160 -17.25 2.81 -20.24
CA GLU A 160 -15.98 3.04 -19.54
C GLU A 160 -14.81 2.29 -20.17
N ARG A 161 -15.06 1.27 -21.00
CA ARG A 161 -14.00 0.59 -21.77
C ARG A 161 -13.35 1.51 -22.80
N LEU A 162 -14.02 2.57 -23.21
CA LEU A 162 -13.50 3.54 -24.19
C LEU A 162 -12.70 4.67 -23.53
N THR A 163 -12.77 4.84 -22.21
CA THR A 163 -11.87 5.72 -21.43
C THR A 163 -10.71 4.94 -20.80
N CYS A 164 -10.71 3.60 -20.87
CA CYS A 164 -9.53 2.78 -20.66
C CYS A 164 -8.49 3.04 -21.77
N ARG A 165 -7.82 4.20 -21.72
CA ARG A 165 -6.39 4.19 -22.08
C ARG A 165 -5.76 3.16 -21.19
N VAL A 166 -5.21 2.11 -21.80
CA VAL A 166 -4.43 1.07 -21.15
C VAL A 166 -3.24 1.73 -20.47
N GLY A 167 -3.46 2.15 -19.23
CA GLY A 167 -2.49 2.73 -18.33
C GLY A 167 -3.00 2.47 -16.93
N SER A 168 -2.34 1.57 -16.20
CA SER A 168 -2.63 1.35 -14.79
C SER A 168 -2.54 2.67 -14.02
N LEU A 169 -3.41 2.86 -13.03
CA LEU A 169 -3.30 3.97 -12.09
C LEU A 169 -1.89 3.97 -11.45
N PRO A 170 -1.25 5.13 -11.28
CA PRO A 170 -0.10 5.28 -10.41
C PRO A 170 -0.40 4.66 -9.03
N GLU A 171 0.52 3.84 -8.52
CA GLU A 171 0.40 3.14 -7.25
C GLU A 171 1.64 3.37 -6.37
N ALA A 172 1.45 3.61 -5.08
CA ALA A 172 2.49 3.78 -4.09
C ALA A 172 2.37 2.69 -3.01
N THR A 173 3.40 1.84 -2.87
CA THR A 173 3.43 0.72 -1.94
C THR A 173 4.31 1.02 -0.73
N PHE A 174 3.82 0.75 0.47
CA PHE A 174 4.49 0.95 1.74
C PHE A 174 4.43 -0.32 2.59
N LEU A 175 5.50 -0.62 3.33
CA LEU A 175 5.47 -1.61 4.42
C LEU A 175 5.44 -0.87 5.76
N ILE A 176 4.35 -1.03 6.50
CA ILE A 176 4.03 -0.27 7.72
C ILE A 176 4.12 -1.16 8.96
N PHE A 177 4.75 -0.63 10.00
CA PHE A 177 4.83 -1.20 11.35
C PHE A 177 4.24 -0.24 12.39
N SER A 178 4.01 -0.76 13.60
CA SER A 178 3.61 -0.01 14.80
C SER A 178 4.79 0.14 15.75
#